data_AF-A0A0T7BRZ6-F1
#
_entry.id   AF-A0A0T7BRZ6-F1
#
_cell.length_a   1.000
_cell.length_b   1.000
_cell.length_c   1.000
_cell.angle_alpha   90.00
_cell.angle_beta   90.00
_cell.angle_gamma   90.00
#
_symmetry.space_group_name_H-M   'P 1'
#
loop_
_entity.id
_entity.type
_entity.pdbx_description
1 polymer ?
#
loop_
_entity_poly.entity_id
_entity_poly.type
_entity_poly.pdbx_seq_one_letter_code
_entity_poly.pdbx_strand_id
1 'polypeptide(L)'
;MRKQNISPAFLLVFSTVVSLTLVSGSTSLWLSSQPQLSEYQVRTLENFTATWQTGIGAIFGLLGGKAAELLDSEGEDEDDDESL
;
A
#
# COMPACT_ATOMS: atom_id res chain seq x y z
N MET A 1 13.03 -23.01 3.45
CA MET A 1 12.12 -21.87 3.29
C MET A 1 11.51 -21.56 4.65
N ARG A 2 12.00 -20.53 5.35
CA ARG A 2 11.35 -20.05 6.59
C ARG A 2 9.98 -19.49 6.22
N LYS A 3 8.93 -19.89 6.94
CA LYS A 3 7.62 -19.24 6.83
C LYS A 3 7.72 -17.90 7.54
N GLN A 4 7.95 -16.83 6.78
CA GLN A 4 7.80 -15.48 7.31
C GLN A 4 6.32 -15.28 7.69
N ASN A 5 6.05 -15.13 8.99
CA ASN A 5 4.70 -14.93 9.50
C ASN A 5 4.35 -13.44 9.36
N ILE A 6 3.76 -13.06 8.23
CA ILE A 6 3.20 -11.73 8.06
C ILE A 6 2.05 -11.54 9.06
N SER A 7 2.11 -10.49 9.86
CA SER A 7 1.04 -10.17 10.82
C SER A 7 -0.31 -9.98 10.11
N PRO A 8 -1.40 -10.58 10.63
CA PRO A 8 -2.75 -10.36 10.12
C PRO A 8 -3.15 -8.87 10.07
N ALA A 9 -2.66 -8.08 11.03
CA ALA A 9 -2.91 -6.64 11.06
C ALA A 9 -2.26 -5.92 9.87
N PHE A 10 -1.05 -6.31 9.47
CA PHE A 10 -0.40 -5.75 8.29
C PHE A 10 -1.18 -6.06 7.01
N LEU A 11 -1.61 -7.32 6.83
CA LEU A 11 -2.41 -7.73 5.67
C LEU A 11 -3.72 -6.94 5.58
N LEU A 12 -4.38 -6.71 6.71
CA LEU A 12 -5.63 -5.94 6.76
C LEU A 12 -5.43 -4.48 6.37
N VAL A 13 -4.41 -3.82 6.94
CA VAL A 13 -4.06 -2.43 6.60
C VAL A 13 -3.65 -2.33 5.13
N PHE A 14 -2.76 -3.21 4.68
CA PHE A 14 -2.27 -3.22 3.31
C PHE A 14 -3.41 -3.44 2.30
N SER A 15 -4.27 -4.44 2.54
CA SER A 15 -5.42 -4.72 1.68
C SER A 15 -6.41 -3.54 1.65
N THR A 16 -6.63 -2.87 2.78
CA THR A 16 -7.49 -1.69 2.85
C THR A 16 -6.91 -0.54 2.03
N VAL A 17 -5.61 -0.25 2.18
CA VAL A 17 -4.93 0.81 1.41
C VAL A 17 -4.97 0.49 -0.08
N VAL A 18 -4.70 -0.75 -0.49
CA VAL A 18 -4.79 -1.18 -1.89
C VAL A 18 -6.21 -1.00 -2.43
N SER A 19 -7.23 -1.44 -1.68
CA SER A 19 -8.63 -1.35 -2.11
C SER A 19 -9.06 0.11 -2.28
N LEU A 20 -8.77 0.97 -1.29
CA LEU A 20 -9.07 2.40 -1.35
C LEU A 20 -8.36 3.06 -2.54
N THR A 21 -7.09 2.72 -2.76
CA THR A 21 -6.33 3.22 -3.89
C THR A 21 -7.02 2.82 -5.20
N LEU A 22 -7.23 1.52 -5.45
CA LEU A 22 -7.87 1.03 -6.67
C LEU A 22 -9.25 1.67 -6.92
N VAL A 23 -10.12 1.70 -5.91
CA VAL A 23 -11.45 2.34 -6.03
C VAL A 23 -11.32 3.81 -6.39
N SER A 24 -10.39 4.53 -5.75
CA SER A 24 -10.13 5.93 -6.03
C SER A 24 -9.65 6.17 -7.46
N GLY A 25 -8.66 5.39 -7.92
CA GLY A 25 -8.14 5.49 -9.28
C GLY A 25 -9.17 5.11 -10.34
N SER A 26 -9.95 4.04 -10.13
CA SER A 26 -11.04 3.65 -11.03
C SER A 26 -12.13 4.71 -11.10
N THR A 27 -12.48 5.34 -9.98
CA THR A 27 -13.47 6.43 -9.95
C THR A 27 -12.96 7.65 -10.71
N SER A 28 -11.69 8.01 -10.54
CA SER A 28 -11.08 9.10 -11.31
C SER A 28 -11.05 8.81 -12.82
N LEU A 29 -10.68 7.60 -13.24
CA LEU A 29 -10.68 7.19 -14.65
C LEU A 29 -12.08 7.23 -15.25
N TRP A 30 -13.09 6.75 -14.50
CA TRP A 30 -14.48 6.83 -14.92
C TRP A 30 -14.89 8.29 -15.11
N LEU A 31 -14.73 9.14 -14.10
CA LEU A 31 -15.12 10.55 -14.19
C LEU A 31 -14.39 11.26 -15.33
N SER A 32 -13.09 10.99 -15.53
CA SER A 32 -12.32 11.55 -16.64
C SER A 32 -12.83 11.14 -18.03
N SER A 33 -13.62 10.06 -18.13
CA SER A 33 -14.20 9.59 -19.39
C SER A 33 -15.56 10.24 -19.70
N GLN A 34 -16.10 11.05 -18.80
CA GLN A 34 -17.36 11.76 -19.01
C GLN A 34 -17.14 13.01 -19.89
N PRO A 35 -18.01 13.26 -20.88
CA PRO A 35 -17.86 14.37 -21.82
C PRO A 35 -18.05 15.76 -21.20
N GLN A 36 -18.77 15.85 -20.08
CA GLN A 36 -18.92 17.09 -19.31
C GLN A 36 -19.15 16.76 -17.83
N LEU A 37 -18.28 17.27 -16.96
CA LEU A 37 -18.37 17.08 -15.52
C LEU A 37 -19.00 18.32 -14.87
N SER A 38 -19.92 18.10 -13.93
CA SER A 38 -20.40 19.16 -13.04
C SER A 38 -19.28 19.62 -12.08
N GLU A 39 -19.37 20.84 -11.54
CA GLU A 39 -18.38 21.34 -10.57
C GLU A 39 -18.20 20.42 -9.35
N TYR A 40 -19.28 19.78 -8.89
CA TYR A 40 -19.22 18.79 -7.82
C TYR A 40 -18.40 17.57 -8.21
N GLN A 41 -18.59 17.07 -9.42
CA GLN A 41 -17.83 15.93 -9.94
C GLN A 41 -16.35 16.26 -10.15
N VAL A 42 -16.02 17.51 -10.53
CA VAL A 42 -14.62 17.95 -10.65
C VAL A 42 -13.91 17.91 -9.29
N ARG A 43 -14.54 18.41 -8.23
CA ARG A 43 -13.97 18.33 -6.87
C ARG A 43 -13.81 16.87 -6.41
N THR A 44 -14.79 16.04 -6.71
CA THR A 44 -14.73 14.61 -6.41
C THR A 44 -13.59 13.93 -7.19
N LEU A 45 -13.41 14.26 -8.46
CA LEU A 45 -12.31 13.78 -9.30
C LEU A 45 -10.94 14.19 -8.74
N GLU A 46 -10.79 15.44 -8.32
CA GLU A 46 -9.54 15.94 -7.73
C GLU A 46 -9.20 15.20 -6.43
N ASN A 47 -10.17 15.05 -5.53
CA ASN A 47 -9.99 14.32 -4.27
C ASN A 47 -9.62 12.85 -4.49
N PHE A 48 -10.29 12.17 -5.43
CA PHE A 48 -9.97 10.78 -5.77
C PHE A 48 -8.63 10.65 -6.49
N THR A 49 -8.23 11.63 -7.29
CA THR A 49 -6.92 11.64 -7.95
C THR A 49 -5.79 11.85 -6.94
N ALA A 50 -5.97 12.78 -6.01
CA ALA A 50 -5.03 12.98 -4.90
C ALA A 50 -4.93 11.72 -4.03
N THR A 51 -6.07 11.12 -3.66
CA THR A 51 -6.11 9.89 -2.86
C THR A 51 -5.44 8.71 -3.59
N TRP A 52 -5.61 8.60 -4.91
CA TRP A 52 -4.91 7.61 -5.73
C TRP A 52 -3.39 7.80 -5.67
N GLN A 53 -2.91 9.03 -5.87
CA GLN A 53 -1.48 9.34 -5.83
C GLN A 53 -0.87 9.07 -4.46
N THR A 54 -1.52 9.51 -3.39
CA THR A 54 -1.12 9.22 -2.01
C THR A 54 -1.16 7.72 -1.72
N GLY A 55 -2.20 7.03 -2.18
CA GLY A 55 -2.40 5.60 -2.01
C GLY A 55 -1.26 4.76 -2.62
N ILE A 56 -0.82 5.11 -3.83
CA ILE A 56 0.36 4.47 -4.45
C ILE A 56 1.59 4.63 -3.56
N GLY A 57 1.87 5.85 -3.08
CA GLY A 57 2.99 6.09 -2.18
C GLY A 57 2.92 5.27 -0.89
N ALA A 58 1.73 5.17 -0.29
CA ALA A 58 1.50 4.36 0.90
C ALA A 58 1.71 2.86 0.66
N ILE A 59 1.27 2.32 -0.50
CA ILE A 59 1.49 0.91 -0.87
C ILE A 59 3.00 0.61 -0.95
N PHE A 60 3.76 1.44 -1.67
CA PHE A 60 5.21 1.27 -1.77
C PHE A 60 5.93 1.47 -0.44
N GLY A 61 5.48 2.43 0.38
CA GLY A 61 6.02 2.64 1.72
C GLY A 61 5.79 1.44 2.65
N LEU A 62 4.59 0.86 2.63
CA LEU A 62 4.26 -0.33 3.42
C LEU A 62 5.03 -1.56 2.95
N LEU A 63 5.15 -1.77 1.63
CA LEU A 63 5.95 -2.86 1.07
C LEU A 63 7.44 -2.70 1.37
N GLY A 64 7.97 -1.49 1.21
CA GLY A 64 9.37 -1.19 1.50
C GLY A 64 9.70 -1.37 2.99
N GLY A 65 8.84 -0.88 3.87
CA GLY A 65 8.99 -1.07 5.32
C GLY A 65 8.97 -2.54 5.72
N LYS A 66 8.06 -3.34 5.14
CA LYS A 66 8.06 -4.79 5.38
C LYS A 66 9.24 -5.51 4.76
N ALA A 67 9.67 -5.14 3.57
CA ALA A 67 10.87 -5.72 2.96
C ALA A 67 12.11 -5.46 3.83
N ALA A 68 12.26 -4.24 4.36
CA ALA A 68 13.35 -3.89 5.28
C ALA A 68 13.29 -4.72 6.58
N GLU A 69 12.13 -4.83 7.23
CA GLU A 69 11.93 -5.65 8.44
C GLU A 69 12.28 -7.12 8.21
N LEU A 70 11.90 -7.68 7.04
CA LEU A 70 12.18 -9.06 6.70
C LEU A 70 13.66 -9.32 6.40
N LEU A 71 14.36 -8.34 5.84
CA LEU A 71 15.81 -8.43 5.60
C LEU A 71 16.61 -8.29 6.91
N ASP A 72 16.18 -7.41 7.81
CA ASP A 72 16.82 -7.21 9.13
C ASP A 72 16.70 -8.48 10.00
N SER A 73 15.52 -9.10 9.99
CA SER A 73 15.26 -10.35 10.72
C SER A 73 15.98 -11.58 10.13
N GLU A 74 16.56 -11.48 8.93
CA GLU A 74 17.36 -12.57 8.33
C GLU A 74 18.84 -12.51 8.78
N GLY A 75 19.30 -11.39 9.35
CA GLY A 75 20.68 -11.18 9.82
C GLY A 75 20.94 -11.43 11.31
N GLU A 76 19.89 -11.61 12.14
CA GLU A 76 20.03 -11.76 13.61
C GLU A 76 20.19 -13.23 14.09
N ASP A 77 20.29 -14.22 13.20
CA ASP A 77 20.36 -15.65 13.57
C ASP A 77 21.77 -16.29 13.46
N GLU A 78 22.85 -15.52 13.23
CA GLU A 78 24.22 -16.07 13.07
C GLU A 78 25.12 -16.02 14.32
N ASP A 79 24.67 -15.48 15.47
CA ASP A 79 25.55 -15.20 16.63
C ASP A 79 25.27 -16.02 17.92
N ASP A 80 24.58 -17.17 17.86
CA ASP A 80 24.24 -17.97 19.06
C ASP A 80 24.78 -19.43 19.05
N ASP A 81 25.90 -19.71 18.38
CA ASP A 81 26.52 -21.06 18.43
C ASP A 81 28.06 -21.07 18.45
N GLU A 82 28.68 -20.22 19.29
CA GLU A 82 30.08 -20.42 19.74
C GLU A 82 30.18 -20.26 21.27
N SER A 83 29.60 -21.21 22.01
CA SER A 83 29.97 -21.44 23.42
C SER A 83 29.88 -22.91 23.82
N LEU A 84 30.78 -23.75 23.30
CA LEU A 84 31.22 -24.99 23.95
C LEU A 84 32.71 -25.27 23.70
#